data_AF-A0A6N9Z2C3-F1
#
_entry.id   AF-A0A6N9Z2C3-F1
#
_cell.length_a   1.000
_cell.length_b   1.000
_cell.length_c   1.000
_cell.angle_alpha   90.00
_cell.angle_beta   90.00
_cell.angle_gamma   90.00
#
_symmetry.space_group_name_H-M   'P 1'
#
loop_
_entity.id
_entity.type
_entity.pdbx_description
1 polymer ?
#
loop_
_entity_poly.entity_id
_entity_poly.type
_entity_poly.pdbx_seq_one_letter_code
_entity_poly.pdbx_strand_id
1 'polypeptide(L)'
;MTQHHRWVTDEPRIPFDFEVLYEDAGIIVIDKPHFLATTPRGMWYRETALIRLRERYGEPDIVPAHRLDRLTAGVVVFVRDPALRGAYQMLFQERRTTKVYECLAPAAPIRRPRYGTIASLEPPRVFPLLRRSRIVKQRGILQAYEEPDEVNAETVIELGAEACVCDPLSRLRRQLPLSGLSLIH
;
A
#
# COMPACT_ATOMS: atom_id res chain seq x y z
N MET A 1 2.12 35.34 6.73
CA MET A 1 1.88 35.50 5.28
C MET A 1 1.26 34.21 4.77
N THR A 2 -0.05 34.20 4.61
CA THR A 2 -0.86 33.04 4.22
C THR A 2 -0.59 32.71 2.75
N GLN A 3 0.14 31.61 2.50
CA GLN A 3 0.33 31.13 1.13
C GLN A 3 -1.00 30.54 0.65
N HIS A 4 -1.79 31.35 -0.04
CA HIS A 4 -3.02 30.91 -0.68
C HIS A 4 -2.66 29.91 -1.79
N HIS A 5 -2.80 28.62 -1.52
CA HIS A 5 -2.77 27.58 -2.55
C HIS A 5 -3.92 27.85 -3.51
N ARG A 6 -3.58 28.40 -4.66
CA ARG A 6 -4.50 28.62 -5.77
C ARG A 6 -5.02 27.25 -6.19
N TRP A 7 -6.36 27.15 -6.32
CA TRP A 7 -7.11 26.02 -6.89
C TRP A 7 -7.43 24.86 -5.93
N VAL A 8 -8.48 25.02 -5.12
CA VAL A 8 -9.71 24.18 -5.06
C VAL A 8 -10.59 24.82 -3.98
N THR A 9 -11.63 25.55 -4.38
CA THR A 9 -12.55 26.24 -3.46
C THR A 9 -13.67 25.33 -2.95
N ASP A 10 -13.92 24.20 -3.61
CA ASP A 10 -15.02 23.28 -3.28
C ASP A 10 -14.54 21.82 -3.41
N GLU A 11 -13.73 21.39 -2.44
CA GLU A 11 -13.25 20.00 -2.36
C GLU A 11 -14.30 19.13 -1.66
N PRO A 12 -14.82 18.06 -2.29
CA PRO A 12 -15.84 17.22 -1.65
C PRO A 12 -15.30 16.55 -0.39
N ARG A 13 -16.01 16.63 0.73
CA ARG A 13 -15.57 15.98 1.97
C ARG A 13 -15.50 14.46 1.80
N ILE A 14 -14.37 13.85 2.18
CA ILE A 14 -14.21 12.40 2.30
C ILE A 14 -14.62 12.01 3.73
N PRO A 15 -15.72 11.26 3.94
CA PRO A 15 -16.28 11.01 5.28
C PRO A 15 -15.56 9.91 6.06
N PHE A 16 -14.28 9.65 5.74
CA PHE A 16 -13.44 8.67 6.42
C PHE A 16 -12.27 9.40 7.05
N ASP A 17 -12.04 9.16 8.33
CA ASP A 17 -10.86 9.62 9.05
C ASP A 17 -9.86 8.47 9.24
N PHE A 18 -8.61 8.83 9.51
CA PHE A 18 -7.56 7.87 9.87
C PHE A 18 -7.44 7.76 11.39
N GLU A 19 -6.99 6.59 11.84
CA GLU A 19 -6.55 6.35 13.20
C GLU A 19 -5.05 6.61 13.34
N VAL A 20 -4.61 7.13 14.50
CA VAL A 20 -3.19 7.24 14.82
C VAL A 20 -2.78 5.98 15.58
N LEU A 21 -1.93 5.16 14.98
CA LEU A 21 -1.45 3.90 15.55
C LEU A 21 -0.25 4.12 16.47
N TYR A 22 0.57 5.12 16.17
CA TYR A 22 1.76 5.46 16.94
C TYR A 22 2.13 6.93 16.74
N GLU A 23 2.61 7.59 17.79
CA GLU A 23 3.22 8.91 17.68
C GLU A 23 4.31 9.13 18.73
N ASP A 24 5.37 9.82 18.32
CA ASP A 24 6.40 10.34 19.22
C ASP A 24 6.93 11.70 18.71
N ALA A 25 8.04 12.18 19.27
CA ALA A 25 8.64 13.44 18.84
C ALA A 25 9.16 13.42 17.38
N GLY A 26 9.49 12.24 16.84
CA GLY A 26 10.10 12.05 15.54
C GLY A 26 9.11 11.71 14.42
N ILE A 27 8.14 10.83 14.69
CA ILE A 27 7.20 10.31 13.68
C ILE A 27 5.76 10.17 14.18
N ILE A 28 4.85 10.07 13.22
CA ILE A 28 3.44 9.72 13.41
C ILE A 28 3.12 8.60 12.43
N VAL A 29 2.49 7.54 12.90
CA VAL A 29 2.03 6.41 12.08
C VAL A 29 0.52 6.37 12.13
N ILE A 30 -0.11 6.35 10.95
CA ILE A 30 -1.56 6.30 10.84
C ILE A 30 -2.03 5.02 10.14
N ASP A 31 -3.23 4.57 10.47
CA ASP A 31 -4.00 3.68 9.60
C ASP A 31 -4.85 4.53 8.65
N LYS A 32 -4.42 4.59 7.40
CA LYS A 32 -5.07 5.40 6.37
C LYS A 32 -6.24 4.60 5.76
N PRO A 33 -7.48 5.11 5.78
CA PRO A 33 -8.61 4.41 5.17
C PRO A 33 -8.49 4.35 3.64
N HIS A 34 -9.29 3.48 3.03
CA HIS A 34 -9.52 3.52 1.58
C HIS A 34 -10.06 4.90 1.15
N PHE A 35 -9.82 5.27 -0.09
CA PHE A 35 -10.27 6.50 -0.75
C PHE A 35 -9.64 7.82 -0.26
N LEU A 36 -8.94 7.82 0.88
CA LEU A 36 -8.14 8.97 1.33
C LEU A 36 -6.76 8.96 0.66
N ALA A 37 -6.40 10.05 -0.02
CA ALA A 37 -5.08 10.19 -0.63
C ALA A 37 -4.03 10.53 0.44
N THR A 38 -2.79 10.03 0.27
CA THR A 38 -1.70 10.36 1.21
C THR A 38 -1.28 11.83 1.12
N THR A 39 -1.12 12.35 -0.09
CA THR A 39 -0.63 13.71 -0.39
C THR A 39 -1.52 14.41 -1.40
N PRO A 40 -1.55 15.77 -1.42
CA PRO A 40 -2.28 16.53 -2.42
C PRO A 40 -1.97 16.09 -3.85
N ARG A 41 -3.01 15.92 -4.68
CA ARG A 41 -2.90 15.60 -6.10
C ARG A 41 -4.22 15.88 -6.83
N GLY A 42 -4.12 16.54 -7.99
CA GLY A 42 -5.29 16.85 -8.81
C GLY A 42 -6.24 17.77 -8.06
N MET A 43 -7.52 17.41 -8.00
CA MET A 43 -8.55 18.17 -7.26
C MET A 43 -8.48 18.01 -5.73
N TRP A 44 -7.64 17.09 -5.22
CA TRP A 44 -7.59 16.78 -3.79
C TRP A 44 -6.41 17.52 -3.15
N TYR A 45 -6.69 18.47 -2.25
CA TYR A 45 -5.70 19.22 -1.50
C TYR A 45 -5.90 19.02 0.01
N ARG A 46 -7.01 19.52 0.58
CA ARG A 46 -7.34 19.44 2.00
C ARG A 46 -7.75 18.02 2.42
N GLU A 47 -8.41 17.27 1.55
CA GLU A 47 -8.90 15.91 1.83
C GLU A 47 -7.82 14.86 1.57
N THR A 48 -6.65 15.09 2.17
CA THR A 48 -5.52 14.18 2.16
C THR A 48 -5.02 13.95 3.58
N ALA A 49 -4.47 12.76 3.83
CA ALA A 49 -3.94 12.40 5.15
C ALA A 49 -2.90 13.42 5.62
N LEU A 50 -1.99 13.85 4.75
CA LEU A 50 -0.97 14.86 5.06
C LEU A 50 -1.58 16.17 5.57
N ILE A 51 -2.53 16.76 4.81
CA ILE A 51 -3.07 18.08 5.18
C ILE A 51 -3.91 17.98 6.44
N ARG A 52 -4.75 16.95 6.57
CA ARG A 52 -5.52 16.72 7.79
C ARG A 52 -4.62 16.52 9.02
N LEU A 53 -3.49 15.81 8.87
CA LEU A 53 -2.54 15.60 9.97
C LEU A 53 -1.86 16.91 10.37
N ARG A 54 -1.38 17.70 9.40
CA ARG A 54 -0.81 19.05 9.65
C ARG A 54 -1.80 19.97 10.36
N GLU A 55 -3.06 19.94 9.94
CA GLU A 55 -4.12 20.76 10.56
C GLU A 55 -4.49 20.25 11.96
N ARG A 56 -4.54 18.94 12.17
CA ARG A 56 -4.81 18.31 13.48
C ARG A 56 -3.76 18.70 14.53
N TYR A 57 -2.48 18.70 14.15
CA TYR A 57 -1.37 18.98 15.06
C TYR A 57 -0.88 20.44 15.02
N GLY A 58 -1.30 21.25 14.05
CA GLY A 58 -0.77 22.59 13.84
C GLY A 58 0.69 22.62 13.36
N GLU A 59 1.17 21.52 12.78
CA GLU A 59 2.58 21.30 12.43
C GLU A 59 2.74 21.27 10.90
N PRO A 60 3.15 22.36 10.24
CA PRO A 60 3.27 22.41 8.78
C PRO A 60 4.43 21.56 8.23
N ASP A 61 5.38 21.20 9.09
CA ASP A 61 6.61 20.49 8.74
C ASP A 61 6.45 18.97 8.65
N ILE A 62 5.30 18.41 9.03
CA ILE A 62 5.04 16.99 8.87
C ILE A 62 5.14 16.62 7.38
N VAL A 63 5.87 15.54 7.05
CA VAL A 63 5.97 15.02 5.67
C VAL A 63 5.78 13.50 5.65
N PRO A 64 5.21 12.90 4.59
CA PRO A 64 5.14 11.45 4.48
C PRO A 64 6.53 10.84 4.23
N ALA A 65 6.86 9.77 4.94
CA ALA A 65 8.06 8.97 4.65
C ALA A 65 7.85 8.10 3.39
N HIS A 66 6.61 7.63 3.19
CA HIS A 66 6.17 6.92 2.00
C HIS A 66 4.69 7.22 1.72
N ARG A 67 4.16 6.72 0.61
CA ARG A 67 2.76 6.90 0.24
C ARG A 67 2.09 5.59 -0.10
N LEU A 68 0.80 5.52 0.21
CA LEU A 68 -0.13 4.56 -0.37
C LEU A 68 -0.99 5.27 -1.43
N ASP A 69 -1.40 4.53 -2.44
CA ASP A 69 -2.34 4.99 -3.44
C ASP A 69 -3.72 5.23 -2.81
N ARG A 70 -4.53 6.09 -3.43
CA ARG A 70 -5.82 6.51 -2.89
C ARG A 70 -6.74 5.34 -2.56
N LEU A 71 -6.73 4.28 -3.37
CA LEU A 71 -7.60 3.12 -3.21
C LEU A 71 -7.06 2.09 -2.19
N THR A 72 -5.82 2.23 -1.74
CA THR A 72 -5.17 1.28 -0.82
C THR A 72 -5.32 1.77 0.61
N ALA A 73 -5.90 0.98 1.51
CA ALA A 73 -5.87 1.26 2.94
C ALA A 73 -4.57 0.74 3.58
N GLY A 74 -4.30 1.19 4.79
CA GLY A 74 -3.26 0.65 5.64
C GLY A 74 -2.28 1.70 6.13
N VAL A 75 -1.17 1.18 6.66
CA VAL A 75 -0.22 1.95 7.47
C VAL A 75 0.55 2.96 6.63
N VAL A 76 0.61 4.21 7.09
CA VAL A 76 1.46 5.26 6.52
C VAL A 76 2.26 5.97 7.61
N VAL A 77 3.57 6.06 7.39
CA VAL A 77 4.49 6.79 8.28
C VAL A 77 4.66 8.23 7.80
N PHE A 78 4.51 9.17 8.73
CA PHE A 78 4.79 10.58 8.60
C PHE A 78 5.95 10.97 9.52
N VAL A 79 6.90 11.73 8.99
CA VAL A 79 8.02 12.28 9.75
C VAL A 79 7.62 13.65 10.27
N ARG A 80 7.65 13.81 11.60
CA ARG A 80 7.39 15.05 12.33
C ARG A 80 8.67 15.88 12.48
N ASP A 81 9.79 15.27 12.84
CA ASP A 81 11.09 15.95 12.99
C ASP A 81 11.80 16.14 11.62
N PRO A 82 12.04 17.39 11.18
CA PRO A 82 12.80 17.68 9.96
C PRO A 82 14.16 16.99 9.85
N ALA A 83 14.86 16.78 10.96
CA ALA A 83 16.17 16.14 10.99
C ALA A 83 16.12 14.65 10.59
N LEU A 84 14.97 13.99 10.79
CA LEU A 84 14.78 12.57 10.49
C LEU A 84 14.31 12.30 9.05
N ARG A 85 13.91 13.33 8.30
CA ARG A 85 13.29 13.18 6.96
C ARG A 85 14.15 12.38 5.99
N GLY A 86 15.44 12.69 5.91
CA GLY A 86 16.37 12.01 5.02
C GLY A 86 16.53 10.53 5.37
N ALA A 87 16.72 10.21 6.66
CA ALA A 87 16.87 8.84 7.13
C ALA A 87 15.63 7.99 6.81
N TYR A 88 14.43 8.50 7.11
CA TYR A 88 13.19 7.77 6.82
C TYR A 88 12.93 7.63 5.32
N GLN A 89 13.19 8.66 4.51
CA GLN A 89 13.08 8.54 3.05
C GLN A 89 14.03 7.47 2.51
N MET A 90 15.27 7.43 3.01
CA MET A 90 16.25 6.42 2.60
C MET A 90 15.83 5.00 2.98
N LEU A 91 15.22 4.78 4.16
CA LEU A 91 14.73 3.44 4.53
C LEU A 91 13.77 2.85 3.48
N PHE A 92 12.86 3.67 2.94
CA PHE A 92 11.93 3.23 1.90
C PHE A 92 12.57 3.13 0.51
N GLN A 93 13.50 4.04 0.18
CA GLN A 93 14.22 4.02 -1.11
C GLN A 93 15.17 2.82 -1.21
N GLU A 94 15.91 2.53 -0.15
CA GLU A 94 16.84 1.41 -0.04
C GLU A 94 16.15 0.08 0.27
N ARG A 95 14.82 0.07 0.41
CA ARG A 95 14.00 -1.12 0.72
C ARG A 95 14.45 -1.84 2.00
N ARG A 96 14.81 -1.06 3.01
CA ARG A 96 15.20 -1.54 4.34
C ARG A 96 13.99 -1.70 5.27
N THR A 97 12.79 -1.65 4.71
CA THR A 97 11.51 -1.79 5.41
C THR A 97 10.82 -3.06 4.93
N THR A 98 10.31 -3.88 5.85
CA THR A 98 9.38 -4.96 5.52
C THR A 98 7.97 -4.42 5.43
N LYS A 99 7.23 -4.78 4.38
CA LYS A 99 5.84 -4.39 4.19
C LYS A 99 4.97 -5.62 4.01
N VAL A 100 3.88 -5.68 4.74
CA VAL A 100 2.89 -6.75 4.64
C VAL A 100 1.60 -6.14 4.12
N TYR A 101 1.04 -6.73 3.06
CA TYR A 101 -0.23 -6.32 2.47
C TYR A 101 -1.20 -7.47 2.45
N GLU A 102 -2.41 -7.22 2.94
CA GLU A 102 -3.51 -8.16 2.81
C GLU A 102 -4.38 -7.80 1.60
N CYS A 103 -4.76 -8.81 0.83
CA CYS A 103 -5.65 -8.62 -0.32
C CYS A 103 -6.56 -9.83 -0.54
N LEU A 104 -7.72 -9.60 -1.14
CA LEU A 104 -8.58 -10.68 -1.62
C LEU A 104 -8.20 -11.03 -3.05
N ALA A 105 -7.89 -12.30 -3.30
CA ALA A 105 -7.50 -12.79 -4.62
C ALA A 105 -7.93 -14.25 -4.81
N PRO A 106 -8.05 -14.75 -6.05
CA PRO A 106 -8.33 -16.16 -6.27
C PRO A 106 -7.26 -17.05 -5.60
N ALA A 107 -7.69 -18.10 -4.90
CA ALA A 107 -6.83 -19.14 -4.31
C ALA A 107 -6.15 -20.05 -5.36
N ALA A 108 -6.13 -19.62 -6.62
CA ALA A 108 -5.57 -20.29 -7.77
C ALA A 108 -4.45 -19.42 -8.36
N PRO A 109 -3.27 -19.37 -7.70
CA PRO A 109 -2.17 -18.51 -8.13
C PRO A 109 -1.66 -18.92 -9.52
N ILE A 110 -1.20 -17.94 -10.30
CA ILE A 110 -0.63 -18.15 -11.62
C ILE A 110 0.60 -19.06 -11.50
N ARG A 111 0.57 -20.24 -12.13
CA ARG A 111 1.70 -21.19 -12.08
C ARG A 111 2.80 -20.91 -13.10
N ARG A 112 2.48 -20.19 -14.17
CA ARG A 112 3.40 -19.85 -15.26
C ARG A 112 3.27 -18.35 -15.56
N PRO A 113 4.01 -17.50 -14.84
CA PRO A 113 3.95 -16.05 -15.07
C PRO A 113 4.60 -15.70 -16.41
N ARG A 114 4.18 -14.59 -17.01
CA ARG A 114 4.76 -14.08 -18.26
C ARG A 114 6.23 -13.68 -18.10
N TYR A 115 6.58 -13.11 -16.95
CA TYR A 115 7.93 -12.67 -16.59
C TYR A 115 8.30 -13.13 -15.18
N GLY A 116 9.59 -13.22 -14.86
CA GLY A 116 10.07 -13.66 -13.54
C GLY A 116 9.72 -15.12 -13.21
N THR A 117 9.76 -15.48 -11.93
CA THR A 117 9.49 -16.84 -11.44
C THR A 117 8.47 -16.86 -10.31
N ILE A 118 7.84 -18.02 -10.13
CA ILE A 118 7.01 -18.34 -8.97
C ILE A 118 7.36 -19.75 -8.51
N ALA A 119 7.59 -19.94 -7.22
CA ALA A 119 7.96 -21.23 -6.65
C ALA A 119 7.17 -21.49 -5.36
N SER A 120 6.74 -22.73 -5.13
CA SER A 120 6.26 -23.15 -3.81
C SER A 120 7.46 -23.33 -2.89
N LEU A 121 7.37 -22.75 -1.69
CA LEU A 121 8.36 -22.91 -0.64
C LEU A 121 8.15 -24.19 0.18
N GLU A 122 6.93 -24.74 0.16
CA GLU A 122 6.57 -25.96 0.89
C GLU A 122 5.83 -27.01 0.02
N PRO A 123 6.45 -27.62 -1.00
CA PRO A 123 5.80 -28.67 -1.79
C PRO A 123 5.34 -29.86 -0.92
N PRO A 124 4.15 -30.45 -1.16
CA PRO A 124 3.23 -30.20 -2.28
C PRO A 124 2.21 -29.08 -2.03
N ARG A 125 2.32 -28.31 -0.95
CA ARG A 125 1.38 -27.22 -0.64
C ARG A 125 1.48 -26.12 -1.70
N VAL A 126 0.32 -25.51 -1.99
CA VAL A 126 0.23 -24.41 -2.97
C VAL A 126 0.86 -23.14 -2.41
N PHE A 127 0.70 -22.88 -1.11
CA PHE A 127 1.27 -21.74 -0.39
C PHE A 127 2.16 -22.26 0.75
N PRO A 128 3.17 -21.50 1.22
CA PRO A 128 3.54 -20.17 0.72
C PRO A 128 4.28 -20.21 -0.64
N LEU A 129 4.09 -19.16 -1.43
CA LEU A 129 4.75 -18.97 -2.72
C LEU A 129 5.79 -17.87 -2.64
N LEU A 130 6.90 -18.05 -3.33
CA LEU A 130 7.88 -17.00 -3.56
C LEU A 130 7.76 -16.50 -4.99
N ARG A 131 7.32 -15.25 -5.13
CA ARG A 131 7.27 -14.52 -6.39
C ARG A 131 8.53 -13.69 -6.54
N ARG A 132 9.25 -13.88 -7.64
CA ARG A 132 10.39 -13.03 -8.04
C ARG A 132 10.11 -12.42 -9.40
N SER A 133 10.16 -11.11 -9.50
CA SER A 133 10.02 -10.43 -10.80
C SER A 133 10.74 -9.09 -10.81
N ARG A 134 10.85 -8.51 -12.00
CA ARG A 134 11.23 -7.11 -12.15
C ARG A 134 9.99 -6.27 -12.30
N ILE A 135 9.70 -5.48 -11.28
CA ILE A 135 8.57 -4.56 -11.25
C ILE A 135 9.07 -3.16 -11.59
N VAL A 136 8.40 -2.52 -12.55
CA VAL A 136 8.68 -1.15 -12.98
C VAL A 136 7.47 -0.28 -12.69
N LYS A 137 7.74 0.89 -12.12
CA LYS A 137 6.76 1.96 -11.93
C LYS A 137 7.15 3.15 -12.79
N GLN A 138 6.45 3.34 -13.91
CA GLN A 138 6.63 4.54 -14.72
C GLN A 138 5.93 5.74 -14.09
N ARG A 139 6.62 6.88 -14.04
CA ARG A 139 6.06 8.13 -13.52
C ARG A 139 4.88 8.56 -14.41
N GLY A 140 3.73 8.78 -13.79
CA GLY A 140 2.49 9.15 -14.50
C GLY A 140 1.53 7.97 -14.74
N ILE A 141 2.03 6.72 -14.70
CA ILE A 141 1.20 5.51 -14.81
C ILE A 141 0.86 5.00 -13.42
N LEU A 142 -0.45 4.83 -13.14
CA LEU A 142 -0.91 4.34 -11.84
C LEU A 142 -0.56 2.87 -11.62
N GLN A 143 -0.59 2.05 -12.65
CA GLN A 143 -0.29 0.63 -12.53
C GLN A 143 1.21 0.37 -12.65
N ALA A 144 1.76 -0.42 -11.72
CA ALA A 144 3.09 -1.01 -11.90
C ALA A 144 2.97 -2.25 -12.80
N TYR A 145 4.01 -2.55 -13.56
CA TYR A 145 4.00 -3.67 -14.50
C TYR A 145 5.33 -4.41 -14.46
N GLU A 146 5.33 -5.63 -14.96
CA GLU A 146 6.51 -6.49 -14.97
C GLU A 146 7.20 -6.47 -16.34
N GLU A 147 8.54 -6.51 -16.34
CA GLU A 147 9.38 -6.53 -17.54
C GLU A 147 10.32 -7.75 -17.53
N PRO A 148 10.78 -8.23 -18.72
CA PRO A 148 11.76 -9.31 -18.83
C PRO A 148 13.19 -8.80 -18.60
N ASP A 149 13.57 -8.53 -17.35
CA ASP A 149 14.91 -8.05 -16.98
C ASP A 149 15.23 -8.46 -15.52
N GLU A 150 16.39 -8.07 -14.97
CA GLU A 150 16.88 -8.48 -13.66
C GLU A 150 15.89 -8.24 -12.52
N VAL A 151 15.69 -9.26 -11.69
CA VAL A 151 14.76 -9.22 -10.56
C VAL A 151 15.12 -8.08 -9.62
N ASN A 152 14.13 -7.24 -9.34
CA ASN A 152 14.24 -6.19 -8.34
C ASN A 152 13.14 -6.33 -7.28
N ALA A 153 12.40 -7.42 -7.24
CA ALA A 153 11.31 -7.60 -6.29
C ALA A 153 11.17 -9.08 -5.94
N GLU A 154 11.16 -9.36 -4.64
CA GLU A 154 10.76 -10.66 -4.09
C GLU A 154 9.53 -10.47 -3.21
N THR A 155 8.52 -11.31 -3.37
CA THR A 155 7.31 -11.27 -2.55
C THR A 155 6.95 -12.68 -2.11
N VAL A 156 6.83 -12.86 -0.79
CA VAL A 156 6.24 -14.08 -0.24
C VAL A 156 4.73 -13.90 -0.22
N ILE A 157 4.01 -14.87 -0.78
CA ILE A 157 2.56 -14.90 -0.86
C ILE A 157 2.07 -16.04 0.03
N GLU A 158 1.26 -15.70 1.02
CA GLU A 158 0.69 -16.65 1.97
C GLU A 158 -0.84 -16.59 1.92
N LEU A 159 -1.53 -17.67 2.32
CA LEU A 159 -2.96 -17.60 2.59
C LEU A 159 -3.18 -16.89 3.92
N GLY A 160 -4.03 -15.87 3.91
CA GLY A 160 -4.47 -15.20 5.14
C GLY A 160 -5.26 -16.15 6.04
N ALA A 161 -5.25 -15.88 7.35
CA ALA A 161 -5.89 -16.72 8.36
C ALA A 161 -7.42 -16.85 8.16
N GLU A 162 -8.07 -15.91 7.47
CA GLU A 162 -9.51 -15.90 7.17
C GLU A 162 -9.88 -16.49 5.79
N ALA A 163 -9.19 -17.55 5.35
CA ALA A 163 -9.55 -18.21 4.10
C ALA A 163 -10.90 -18.95 4.23
N CYS A 164 -12.01 -18.30 3.88
CA CYS A 164 -13.30 -18.97 3.68
C CYS A 164 -13.19 -19.99 2.54
N VAL A 165 -13.07 -21.26 2.90
CA VAL A 165 -13.29 -22.37 1.96
C VAL A 165 -14.80 -22.45 1.73
N CYS A 166 -15.29 -21.90 0.62
CA CYS A 166 -16.69 -22.09 0.24
C CYS A 166 -16.95 -23.59 -0.01
N ASP A 167 -17.88 -24.13 0.78
CA ASP A 167 -18.35 -25.52 0.82
C ASP A 167 -18.77 -26.04 -0.59
N PRO A 168 -18.39 -27.27 -1.03
CA PRO A 168 -18.56 -27.72 -2.43
C PRO A 168 -19.98 -27.98 -2.93
N LEU A 169 -21.04 -27.71 -2.14
CA LEU A 169 -22.41 -28.10 -2.50
C LEU A 169 -23.27 -27.03 -3.18
N SER A 170 -22.75 -25.83 -3.46
CA SER A 170 -23.48 -24.83 -4.26
C SER A 170 -23.16 -24.93 -5.76
N ARG A 171 -23.87 -25.84 -6.45
CA ARG A 171 -23.80 -25.95 -7.92
C ARG A 171 -24.25 -24.65 -8.61
N LEU A 172 -23.46 -24.27 -9.62
CA LEU A 172 -23.79 -23.43 -10.78
C LEU A 172 -23.63 -21.89 -10.67
N ARG A 173 -22.44 -21.41 -10.33
CA ARG A 173 -21.79 -20.27 -11.01
C ARG A 173 -20.28 -20.46 -10.90
N ARG A 174 -19.53 -20.27 -11.99
CA ARG A 174 -18.06 -20.20 -11.96
C ARG A 174 -17.64 -19.01 -11.09
N GLN A 175 -17.56 -19.19 -9.79
CA GLN A 175 -16.88 -18.28 -8.88
C GLN A 175 -15.65 -19.02 -8.37
N LEU A 176 -14.49 -18.60 -8.87
CA LEU A 176 -13.19 -19.01 -8.32
C LEU A 176 -13.19 -18.68 -6.82
N PRO A 177 -12.76 -19.59 -5.93
CA PRO A 177 -12.66 -19.28 -4.51
C PRO A 177 -11.71 -18.10 -4.33
N LEU A 178 -12.22 -16.96 -3.84
CA LEU A 178 -11.42 -15.82 -3.44
C LEU A 178 -10.94 -16.09 -2.02
N SER A 179 -9.63 -16.18 -1.81
CA SER A 179 -9.00 -16.30 -0.49
C SER A 179 -8.30 -15.00 -0.14
N GLY A 180 -8.22 -14.67 1.16
CA GLY A 180 -7.27 -13.66 1.63
C GLY A 180 -5.85 -14.11 1.34
N LEU A 181 -5.03 -13.24 0.76
CA LEU A 181 -3.60 -13.41 0.57
C LEU A 181 -2.84 -12.34 1.33
N SER A 182 -1.77 -12.74 2.01
CA SER A 182 -0.78 -11.83 2.57
C SER A 182 0.44 -11.77 1.65
N LEU A 183 0.87 -10.56 1.31
CA LEU A 183 2.03 -10.27 0.45
C LEU A 183 3.10 -9.58 1.30
N ILE A 184 4.21 -10.27 1.53
CA ILE A 184 5.35 -9.74 2.29
C ILE A 184 6.43 -9.31 1.30
N HIS A 185 6.80 -8.03 1.34
CA HIS A 185 7.79 -7.39 0.47
C HIS A 185 8.93 -6.74 1.27
#